data_AF-A0A9D1FLC4-F1
#
_entry.id   AF-A0A9D1FLC4-F1
#
_cell.length_a   1.000
_cell.length_b   1.000
_cell.length_c   1.000
_cell.angle_alpha   90.00
_cell.angle_beta   90.00
_cell.angle_gamma   90.00
#
_symmetry.space_group_name_H-M   'P 1'
#
loop_
_entity.id
_entity.type
_entity.pdbx_description
1 polymer ?
#
loop_
_entity_poly.entity_id
_entity_poly.type
_entity_poly.pdbx_seq_one_letter_code
_entity_poly.pdbx_strand_id
1 'polypeptide(L)'
;MLNSKQRAKLRSMANSLETILQIGKGGISENTVKQVEDALKARELIKIRVLENSIYSAKEAANEIAQATGCDVVQVVGTRITLYKQNPEEPVIQLD
;
A
#
# COMPACT_ATOMS: atom_id res chain seq x y z
N MET A 1 -4.10 9.93 9.28
CA MET A 1 -4.15 8.84 10.27
C MET A 1 -5.55 8.25 10.27
N LEU A 2 -5.68 7.00 9.83
CA LEU A 2 -6.96 6.29 9.71
C LEU A 2 -7.53 5.90 11.08
N ASN A 3 -8.83 6.14 11.30
CA ASN A 3 -9.53 5.60 12.47
C ASN A 3 -9.85 4.09 12.30
N SER A 4 -10.26 3.42 13.38
CA SER A 4 -10.54 1.98 13.37
C SER A 4 -11.64 1.57 12.38
N LYS A 5 -12.70 2.39 12.23
CA LYS A 5 -13.82 2.14 11.30
C LYS A 5 -13.36 2.24 9.84
N GLN A 6 -12.62 3.30 9.52
CA GLN A 6 -12.06 3.53 8.19
C GLN A 6 -11.08 2.41 7.81
N ARG A 7 -10.18 2.04 8.74
CA ARG A 7 -9.24 0.95 8.52
C ARG A 7 -9.95 -0.39 8.29
N ALA A 8 -11.03 -0.69 9.03
CA ALA A 8 -11.82 -1.89 8.81
C ALA A 8 -12.50 -1.91 7.42
N LYS A 9 -13.06 -0.77 6.99
CA LYS A 9 -13.64 -0.62 5.64
C LYS A 9 -12.60 -0.87 4.55
N LEU A 10 -11.44 -0.23 4.64
CA LEU A 10 -10.33 -0.41 3.69
C LEU A 10 -9.81 -1.85 3.67
N ARG A 11 -9.72 -2.53 4.83
CA ARG A 11 -9.35 -3.96 4.88
C ARG A 11 -10.35 -4.84 4.15
N SER A 12 -11.65 -4.59 4.35
CA SER A 12 -12.71 -5.34 3.68
C SER A 12 -12.62 -5.18 2.16
N MET A 13 -12.46 -3.94 1.67
CA MET A 13 -12.27 -3.65 0.25
C MET A 13 -10.99 -4.29 -0.30
N ALA A 14 -9.90 -4.26 0.48
CA ALA A 14 -8.63 -4.81 0.04
C ALA A 14 -8.64 -6.34 -0.12
N ASN A 15 -9.57 -7.07 0.48
CA ASN A 15 -9.58 -8.54 0.41
C ASN A 15 -9.74 -9.05 -1.02
N SER A 16 -10.58 -8.41 -1.83
CA SER A 16 -10.80 -8.76 -3.25
C SER A 16 -9.73 -8.21 -4.21
N LEU A 17 -8.83 -7.35 -3.73
CA LEU A 17 -7.79 -6.77 -4.57
C LEU A 17 -6.65 -7.76 -4.84
N GLU A 18 -6.26 -7.86 -6.10
CA GLU A 18 -5.00 -8.51 -6.48
C GLU A 18 -3.80 -7.60 -6.20
N THR A 19 -2.63 -8.21 -6.10
CA THR A 19 -1.37 -7.46 -5.94
C THR A 19 -0.94 -6.91 -7.29
N ILE A 20 -0.84 -5.60 -7.41
CA ILE A 20 -0.49 -4.92 -8.68
C ILE A 20 1.00 -4.60 -8.82
N LEU A 21 1.73 -4.65 -7.70
CA LEU A 21 3.17 -4.39 -7.62
C LEU A 21 3.84 -5.45 -6.75
N GLN A 22 5.15 -5.63 -6.95
CA GLN A 22 5.96 -6.58 -6.18
C GLN A 22 7.29 -5.96 -5.75
N ILE A 23 7.74 -6.29 -4.54
CA ILE A 23 9.06 -5.92 -4.00
C ILE A 23 9.92 -7.17 -3.96
N GLY A 24 10.97 -7.21 -4.76
CA GLY A 24 11.92 -8.32 -4.82
C GLY A 24 13.29 -7.97 -4.25
N LYS A 25 14.31 -8.70 -4.69
CA LYS A 25 15.72 -8.49 -4.28
C LYS A 25 16.25 -7.07 -4.51
N GLY A 26 15.70 -6.36 -5.50
CA GLY A 26 16.05 -4.96 -5.79
C GLY A 26 15.57 -3.95 -4.74
N GLY A 27 14.77 -4.38 -3.76
CA GLY A 27 14.32 -3.53 -2.67
C GLY A 27 13.38 -2.41 -3.10
N ILE A 28 13.38 -1.33 -2.32
CA ILE A 28 12.54 -0.14 -2.54
C ILE A 28 13.44 0.95 -3.09
N SER A 29 13.45 1.09 -4.41
CA SER A 29 14.17 2.14 -5.12
C SER A 29 13.28 3.37 -5.36
N GLU A 30 13.85 4.49 -5.80
CA GLU A 30 13.08 5.67 -6.21
C GLU A 30 12.03 5.34 -7.30
N ASN A 31 12.38 4.46 -8.25
CA ASN A 31 11.44 4.00 -9.26
C ASN A 31 10.29 3.18 -8.65
N THR A 32 10.59 2.34 -7.66
CA THR A 32 9.57 1.58 -6.91
C THR A 32 8.63 2.53 -6.17
N VAL A 33 9.18 3.55 -5.49
CA VAL A 33 8.40 4.57 -4.79
C VAL A 33 7.46 5.28 -5.77
N LYS A 34 7.99 5.75 -6.91
CA LYS A 34 7.20 6.44 -7.93
C LYS A 34 6.05 5.56 -8.48
N GLN A 35 6.32 4.29 -8.76
CA GLN A 35 5.28 3.35 -9.18
C GLN A 35 4.18 3.18 -8.12
N VAL A 36 4.55 3.16 -6.85
CA VAL A 36 3.57 3.12 -5.75
C VAL A 36 2.76 4.41 -5.69
N GLU A 37 3.38 5.57 -5.82
CA GLU A 37 2.69 6.87 -5.83
C GLU A 37 1.68 6.97 -6.98
N ASP A 38 2.08 6.60 -8.19
CA ASP A 38 1.20 6.61 -9.37
C ASP A 38 0.00 5.66 -9.17
N ALA A 39 0.27 4.47 -8.62
CA ALA A 39 -0.78 3.50 -8.33
C ALA A 39 -1.73 3.97 -7.22
N LEU A 40 -1.21 4.62 -6.17
CA LEU A 40 -2.01 5.23 -5.11
C LEU A 40 -2.83 6.40 -5.65
N LYS A 41 -2.27 7.27 -6.50
CA LYS A 41 -3.02 8.39 -7.08
C LYS A 41 -4.22 7.91 -7.91
N ALA A 42 -4.05 6.83 -8.66
CA ALA A 42 -5.09 6.30 -9.54
C ALA A 42 -6.17 5.46 -8.81
N ARG A 43 -5.84 4.80 -7.69
CA ARG A 43 -6.72 3.80 -7.06
C ARG A 43 -7.04 4.06 -5.60
N GLU A 44 -6.25 4.92 -4.96
CA GLU A 44 -6.20 5.21 -3.51
C GLU A 44 -5.89 4.03 -2.59
N LEU A 45 -6.33 2.81 -2.93
CA LEU A 45 -6.10 1.58 -2.19
C LEU A 45 -5.42 0.55 -3.09
N ILE A 46 -4.23 0.11 -2.70
CA ILE A 46 -3.45 -0.85 -3.47
C ILE A 46 -2.96 -2.01 -2.61
N LYS A 47 -2.69 -3.14 -3.26
CA LYS A 47 -2.04 -4.29 -2.64
C LYS A 47 -0.70 -4.57 -3.35
N ILE A 48 0.34 -4.80 -2.55
CA ILE A 48 1.71 -5.09 -3.04
C ILE A 48 2.15 -6.41 -2.43
N ARG A 49 2.87 -7.24 -3.19
CA ARG A 49 3.48 -8.47 -2.68
C ARG A 49 4.97 -8.26 -2.44
N VAL A 50 5.45 -8.64 -1.27
CA VAL A 50 6.88 -8.75 -0.99
C VAL A 50 7.33 -10.17 -1.26
N LEU A 51 8.29 -10.34 -2.17
CA LEU A 51 8.80 -11.63 -2.57
C LEU A 51 9.75 -12.18 -1.50
N GLU A 52 9.89 -13.50 -1.43
CA GLU A 52 10.72 -14.16 -0.42
C GLU A 52 12.23 -13.86 -0.58
N ASN A 53 12.64 -13.45 -1.78
CA ASN A 53 14.01 -13.01 -2.07
C ASN A 53 14.25 -11.52 -1.81
N SER A 54 13.25 -10.80 -1.27
CA SER A 54 13.37 -9.42 -0.85
C SER A 54 14.32 -9.30 0.35
N ILE A 55 15.06 -8.20 0.40
CA ILE A 55 15.84 -7.82 1.59
C ILE A 55 14.96 -7.27 2.72
N TYR A 56 13.72 -6.92 2.42
CA TYR A 56 12.71 -6.45 3.38
C TYR A 56 11.71 -7.55 3.69
N SER A 57 11.32 -7.66 4.95
CA SER A 57 10.05 -8.27 5.33
C SER A 57 8.86 -7.43 4.83
N ALA A 58 7.67 -8.03 4.77
CA ALA A 58 6.46 -7.29 4.40
C ALA A 58 6.18 -6.10 5.33
N LYS A 59 6.48 -6.24 6.62
CA LYS A 59 6.28 -5.16 7.59
C LYS A 59 7.26 -4.01 7.39
N GLU A 60 8.53 -4.30 7.16
CA GLU A 60 9.54 -3.27 6.88
C GLU A 60 9.24 -2.56 5.57
N ALA A 61 8.91 -3.31 4.51
CA ALA A 61 8.55 -2.73 3.22
C ALA A 61 7.33 -1.80 3.32
N ALA A 62 6.30 -2.20 4.08
CA ALA A 62 5.12 -1.34 4.30
C ALA A 62 5.48 -0.02 4.98
N ASN A 63 6.33 -0.06 6.01
CA ASN A 63 6.75 1.13 6.73
C ASN A 63 7.63 2.05 5.86
N GLU A 64 8.59 1.48 5.15
CA GLU A 64 9.51 2.21 4.26
C GLU A 64 8.73 2.93 3.15
N ILE A 65 7.81 2.22 2.48
CA ILE A 65 6.95 2.80 1.44
C ILE A 65 6.03 3.87 2.04
N ALA A 66 5.45 3.63 3.22
CA ALA A 66 4.59 4.62 3.87
C ALA A 66 5.35 5.89 4.23
N GLN A 67 6.59 5.76 4.70
CA GLN A 67 7.45 6.91 5.00
C GLN A 67 7.82 7.67 3.72
N ALA A 68 8.15 6.98 2.64
CA ALA A 68 8.53 7.60 1.36
C ALA A 68 7.35 8.30 0.65
N THR A 69 6.15 7.70 0.71
CA THR A 69 4.98 8.16 -0.06
C THR A 69 3.96 8.95 0.77
N GLY A 70 4.07 8.94 2.09
CA GLY A 70 3.09 9.53 3.00
C GLY A 70 1.73 8.81 3.00
N CYS A 71 1.68 7.56 2.56
CA CYS A 71 0.47 6.74 2.62
C CYS A 71 0.25 6.13 4.01
N ASP A 72 -0.98 5.72 4.33
CA ASP A 72 -1.30 4.95 5.51
C ASP A 72 -1.18 3.43 5.24
N VAL A 73 -0.52 2.71 6.15
CA VAL A 73 -0.52 1.23 6.15
C VAL A 73 -1.86 0.73 6.71
N VAL A 74 -2.63 0.02 5.87
CA VAL A 74 -3.93 -0.54 6.24
C VAL A 74 -3.77 -1.90 6.93
N GLN A 75 -2.98 -2.78 6.31
CA GLN A 75 -2.67 -4.12 6.83
C GLN A 75 -1.43 -4.72 6.18
N VAL A 76 -0.83 -5.66 6.91
CA VAL A 76 0.23 -6.56 6.45
C VAL A 76 -0.25 -7.98 6.75
N VAL A 77 -0.40 -8.82 5.72
CA VAL A 77 -0.92 -10.19 5.83
C VAL A 77 0.00 -11.13 5.05
N GLY A 78 0.79 -11.93 5.77
CA GLY A 78 1.84 -12.75 5.19
C GLY A 78 2.82 -11.88 4.40
N THR A 79 2.99 -12.18 3.12
CA THR A 79 3.85 -11.42 2.19
C THR A 79 3.13 -10.24 1.52
N ARG A 80 1.85 -10.00 1.80
CA ARG A 80 1.06 -8.95 1.12
C ARG A 80 0.88 -7.76 2.04
N ILE A 81 1.01 -6.57 1.46
CA ILE A 81 0.78 -5.30 2.15
C ILE A 81 -0.34 -4.54 1.45
N THR A 82 -1.14 -3.84 2.23
CA THR A 82 -2.20 -2.96 1.73
C THR A 82 -1.93 -1.55 2.20
N LEU A 83 -1.87 -0.63 1.24
CA LEU A 83 -1.56 0.78 1.45
C LEU A 83 -2.72 1.62 0.96
N TYR A 84 -2.99 2.72 1.67
CA TYR A 84 -4.02 3.68 1.32
C TYR A 84 -3.49 5.11 1.33
N LYS A 85 -3.82 5.89 0.31
CA LYS A 85 -3.61 7.34 0.32
C LYS A 85 -4.78 7.98 -0.41
N GLN A 86 -5.48 8.88 0.28
CA GLN A 86 -6.56 9.63 -0.33
C GLN A 86 -6.01 10.57 -1.40
N ASN A 87 -6.68 10.61 -2.54
CA ASN A 87 -6.44 11.59 -3.58
C ASN A 87 -7.13 12.91 -3.17
N PRO A 88 -6.37 14.00 -2.98
CA PRO A 88 -6.94 15.27 -2.55
C PRO A 88 -7.71 15.98 -3.66
N GLU A 89 -7.45 15.66 -4.93
CA GLU A 89 -8.07 16.30 -6.10
C GLU A 89 -9.36 15.58 -6.49
N GLU A 90 -9.31 14.24 -6.55
CA GLU A 90 -10.40 13.41 -7.04
C GLU A 90 -10.54 12.12 -6.21
N PRO A 91 -11.16 12.20 -5.01
CA PRO A 91 -11.27 11.05 -4.12
C PRO A 91 -12.26 10.01 -4.66
N VAL A 92 -11.82 8.75 -4.75
CA VAL A 92 -12.61 7.64 -5.31
C VAL A 92 -13.14 6.68 -4.25
N ILE A 93 -12.60 6.71 -3.04
CA ILE A 93 -13.02 5.94 -1.87
C ILE A 93 -13.56 6.89 -0.81
N GLN A 94 -14.86 6.79 -0.54
CA GLN A 94 -15.50 7.52 0.55
C GLN A 94 -15.26 6.81 1.89
N LEU A 95 -14.77 7.54 2.89
CA LEU A 95 -14.38 7.03 4.22
C LEU A 95 -15.24 7.64 5.35
N ASP A 96 -16.57 7.58 5.22
CA ASP A 96 -17.53 8.03 6.24
C ASP A 96 -17.68 7.07 7.44
#